data_AF-A0A168HEB9-F1
#
_entry.id   AF-A0A168HEB9-F1
#
_cell.length_a   1.000
_cell.length_b   1.000
_cell.length_c   1.000
_cell.angle_alpha   90.00
_cell.angle_beta   90.00
_cell.angle_gamma   90.00
#
_symmetry.space_group_name_H-M   'P 1'
#
loop_
_entity.id
_entity.type
_entity.pdbx_description
1 polymer ?
#
loop_
_entity_poly.entity_id
_entity_poly.type
_entity_poly.pdbx_seq_one_letter_code
_entity_poly.pdbx_strand_id
1 'polypeptide(L)'
;MSRHWSDLFDGISYGLILFIFGNYSNTLSWITVAAFYPSLFGYALIAELPFTKTSLPNIKNWPKGMWAVFITAVAIILVFAGYHIYLGYLLPMPFVIYYVSCLSIPAVILASSFLLSKEVNQNWCRTKLYSWKTRKTNKNATLQHQEQADEGTTLLPVTAAPHSVPNPYTRQVAIHLHHWQIFYVLAFFTRFDHPVSQVGAGIVLACYMEGICAYGYDRLVNDG
;
A
#
# COMPACT_ATOMS: atom_id res chain seq x y z
N MET A 1 7.61 21.82 -18.27
CA MET A 1 8.85 21.71 -17.46
C MET A 1 8.87 20.32 -16.82
N SER A 2 9.91 19.51 -17.00
CA SER A 2 10.04 18.60 -18.15
C SER A 2 9.85 17.15 -17.67
N ARG A 3 9.19 16.28 -18.44
CA ARG A 3 9.07 14.83 -18.12
C ARG A 3 10.43 14.20 -17.77
N HIS A 4 11.50 14.65 -18.43
CA HIS A 4 12.86 14.21 -18.13
C HIS A 4 13.33 14.45 -16.69
N TRP A 5 12.90 15.55 -16.05
CA TRP A 5 13.26 15.81 -14.66
C TRP A 5 12.44 14.93 -13.71
N SER A 6 11.15 14.68 -13.99
CA SER A 6 10.36 13.74 -13.18
C SER A 6 10.91 12.33 -13.29
N ASP A 7 11.20 11.85 -14.51
CA ASP A 7 11.71 10.50 -14.73
C ASP A 7 13.09 10.30 -14.07
N LEU A 8 13.92 11.35 -14.06
CA LEU A 8 15.20 11.35 -13.34
C LEU A 8 15.01 11.30 -11.82
N PHE A 9 14.13 12.12 -11.26
CA PHE A 9 13.84 12.12 -9.82
C PHE A 9 13.20 10.82 -9.36
N ASP A 10 12.33 10.23 -10.17
CA ASP A 10 11.74 8.93 -9.91
C ASP A 10 12.81 7.84 -9.98
N GLY A 11 13.63 7.82 -11.04
CA GLY A 11 14.77 6.90 -11.15
C GLY A 11 15.74 6.99 -9.96
N ILE A 12 16.05 8.20 -9.48
CA ILE A 12 16.86 8.41 -8.27
C ILE A 12 16.13 7.89 -7.03
N SER A 13 14.82 8.13 -6.91
CA SER A 13 14.03 7.68 -5.76
C SER A 13 13.98 6.15 -5.67
N TYR A 14 13.78 5.48 -6.81
CA TYR A 14 13.81 4.02 -6.88
C TYR A 14 15.22 3.46 -6.67
N GLY A 15 16.25 4.10 -7.25
CA GLY A 15 17.65 3.76 -7.02
C GLY A 15 18.04 3.91 -5.55
N LEU A 16 17.54 4.93 -4.86
CA LEU A 16 17.75 5.11 -3.42
C LEU A 16 17.14 3.95 -2.62
N ILE A 17 15.91 3.55 -2.95
CA ILE A 17 15.25 2.42 -2.28
C ILE A 17 16.06 1.13 -2.46
N LEU A 18 16.47 0.81 -3.68
CA LEU A 18 17.20 -0.42 -3.95
C LEU A 18 18.63 -0.36 -3.40
N PHE A 19 19.41 0.65 -3.76
CA PHE A 19 20.84 0.68 -3.43
C PHE A 19 21.13 1.06 -1.98
N ILE A 20 20.36 1.97 -1.39
CA ILE A 20 20.61 2.45 -0.02
C ILE A 20 19.82 1.61 0.99
N PHE A 21 18.50 1.50 0.84
CA PHE A 21 17.71 0.72 1.80
C PHE A 21 17.92 -0.78 1.62
N GLY A 22 18.05 -1.24 0.37
CA GLY A 22 18.37 -2.63 0.07
C GLY A 22 19.82 -3.04 0.33
N ASN A 23 20.73 -2.12 0.67
CA ASN A 23 22.14 -2.45 0.95
C ASN A 23 22.84 -3.23 -0.17
N TYR A 24 22.54 -2.90 -1.44
CA TYR A 24 23.10 -3.61 -2.61
C TYR A 24 24.62 -3.56 -2.68
N SER A 25 25.28 -2.61 -2.01
CA SER A 25 26.75 -2.61 -1.91
C SER A 25 27.30 -3.91 -1.33
N ASN A 26 26.55 -4.59 -0.46
CA ASN A 26 26.94 -5.88 0.14
C ASN A 26 26.34 -7.09 -0.56
N THR A 27 25.27 -6.91 -1.33
CA THR A 27 24.62 -8.00 -2.07
C THR A 27 24.88 -8.00 -3.57
N LEU A 28 25.57 -7.02 -4.13
CA LEU A 28 25.97 -7.03 -5.54
C LEU A 28 27.19 -7.93 -5.74
N SER A 29 26.94 -9.20 -6.06
CA SER A 29 27.96 -10.20 -6.34
C SER A 29 27.70 -10.92 -7.67
N TRP A 30 28.57 -11.87 -8.03
CA TRP A 30 28.32 -12.74 -9.19
C TRP A 30 27.04 -13.57 -9.02
N ILE A 31 26.63 -13.91 -7.79
CA ILE A 31 25.38 -14.64 -7.50
C ILE A 31 24.18 -13.79 -7.92
N THR A 32 24.23 -12.50 -7.64
CA THR A 32 23.19 -11.53 -8.01
C THR A 32 23.05 -11.43 -9.52
N VAL A 33 24.18 -11.34 -10.24
CA VAL A 33 24.19 -11.34 -11.71
C VAL A 33 23.65 -12.66 -12.27
N ALA A 34 24.07 -13.79 -11.70
CA ALA A 34 23.62 -15.11 -12.12
C ALA A 34 22.13 -15.34 -11.86
N ALA A 35 21.58 -14.78 -10.77
CA ALA A 35 20.16 -14.85 -10.45
C ALA A 35 19.32 -13.86 -11.28
N PHE A 36 19.89 -12.70 -11.64
CA PHE A 36 19.21 -11.65 -12.40
C PHE A 36 18.72 -12.15 -13.77
N TYR A 37 19.59 -12.72 -14.61
CA TYR A 37 19.21 -13.10 -15.98
C TYR A 37 18.09 -14.15 -16.04
N PRO A 38 18.16 -15.28 -15.32
CA PRO A 38 17.06 -16.25 -15.29
C PRO A 38 15.77 -15.65 -14.72
N SER A 39 15.86 -14.75 -13.75
CA SER A 39 14.68 -14.09 -13.18
C SER A 39 14.03 -13.15 -14.18
N LEU A 40 14.83 -12.41 -14.95
CA LEU A 40 14.37 -11.50 -15.98
C LEU A 40 13.58 -12.26 -17.06
N PHE A 41 14.21 -13.27 -17.67
CA PHE A 41 13.55 -14.08 -18.70
C PHE A 41 12.40 -14.92 -18.13
N GLY A 42 12.57 -15.46 -16.92
CA GLY A 42 11.53 -16.24 -16.24
C GLY A 42 10.27 -15.41 -15.97
N TYR A 43 10.44 -14.17 -15.51
CA TYR A 43 9.33 -13.24 -15.33
C TYR A 43 8.63 -12.94 -16.65
N ALA A 44 9.39 -12.59 -17.70
CA ALA A 44 8.84 -12.32 -19.02
C ALA A 44 8.04 -13.51 -19.58
N LEU A 45 8.55 -14.74 -19.42
CA LEU A 45 7.87 -15.96 -19.84
C LEU A 45 6.56 -16.18 -19.07
N ILE A 46 6.56 -15.93 -17.75
CA ILE A 46 5.35 -16.03 -16.93
C ILE A 46 4.32 -14.95 -17.35
N ALA A 47 4.78 -13.73 -17.63
CA ALA A 47 3.93 -12.61 -18.03
C ALA A 47 3.27 -12.81 -19.41
N GLU A 48 3.87 -13.60 -20.29
CA GLU A 48 3.30 -13.91 -21.61
C GLU A 48 2.19 -14.97 -21.60
N LEU A 49 2.02 -15.69 -20.48
CA LEU A 49 0.97 -16.70 -20.38
C LEU A 49 -0.42 -16.06 -20.50
N PRO A 50 -1.36 -16.66 -21.25
CA PRO A 50 -2.66 -16.02 -21.52
C PRO A 50 -3.48 -15.78 -20.25
N PHE A 51 -3.26 -16.59 -19.21
CA PHE A 51 -3.96 -16.45 -17.94
C PHE A 51 -3.35 -15.42 -16.98
N THR A 52 -2.10 -14.98 -17.19
CA THR A 52 -1.45 -13.94 -16.37
C THR A 52 -1.75 -12.52 -16.85
N LYS A 53 -2.34 -12.38 -18.04
CA LYS A 53 -2.83 -11.12 -18.63
C LYS A 53 -4.14 -10.63 -17.98
N THR A 54 -4.16 -10.56 -16.65
CA THR A 54 -5.31 -10.10 -15.85
C THR A 54 -4.88 -9.05 -14.83
N SER A 55 -5.82 -8.18 -14.42
CA SER A 55 -5.53 -7.08 -13.51
C SER A 55 -6.05 -7.36 -12.10
N LEU A 56 -5.39 -6.76 -11.10
CA LEU A 56 -5.73 -6.89 -9.68
C LEU A 56 -7.16 -6.44 -9.32
N PRO A 57 -7.74 -5.37 -9.91
CA PRO A 57 -9.15 -5.03 -9.70
C PRO A 57 -10.12 -6.16 -10.04
N ASN A 58 -9.73 -7.07 -10.94
CA ASN A 58 -10.55 -8.20 -11.38
C ASN A 58 -10.20 -9.52 -10.66
N ILE A 59 -9.57 -9.47 -9.47
CA ILE A 59 -9.08 -10.64 -8.73
C ILE A 59 -10.14 -11.73 -8.51
N LYS A 60 -11.40 -11.35 -8.36
CA LYS A 60 -12.52 -12.30 -8.16
C LYS A 60 -12.78 -13.18 -9.38
N ASN A 61 -12.45 -12.69 -10.58
CA ASN A 61 -12.67 -13.37 -11.85
C ASN A 61 -11.38 -13.94 -12.45
N TRP A 62 -10.31 -14.04 -11.66
CA TRP A 62 -9.04 -14.58 -12.13
C TRP A 62 -9.18 -16.06 -12.54
N PRO A 63 -8.57 -16.46 -13.68
CA PRO A 63 -8.50 -17.86 -14.05
C PRO A 63 -7.67 -18.64 -13.03
N LYS A 64 -7.92 -19.95 -12.91
CA LYS A 64 -7.20 -20.83 -11.96
C LYS A 64 -5.67 -20.76 -12.12
N GLY A 65 -5.19 -20.60 -13.35
CA GLY A 65 -3.75 -20.44 -13.63
C GLY A 65 -3.14 -19.19 -12.97
N MET A 66 -3.85 -18.06 -12.98
CA MET A 66 -3.40 -16.83 -12.32
C MET A 66 -3.35 -17.01 -10.81
N TRP A 67 -4.36 -17.67 -10.23
CA TRP A 67 -4.38 -18.00 -8.80
C TRP A 67 -3.19 -18.88 -8.40
N ALA A 68 -2.85 -19.88 -9.21
CA ALA A 68 -1.68 -20.72 -8.95
C ALA A 68 -0.39 -19.89 -8.94
N VAL A 69 -0.16 -19.06 -9.97
CA VAL A 69 1.01 -18.17 -10.03
C VAL A 69 1.05 -17.22 -8.83
N PHE A 70 -0.08 -16.61 -8.48
CA PHE A 70 -0.18 -15.68 -7.38
C PHE A 70 0.12 -16.34 -6.02
N ILE A 71 -0.48 -17.50 -5.75
CA ILE A 71 -0.25 -18.25 -4.50
C ILE A 71 1.21 -18.69 -4.41
N THR A 72 1.80 -19.17 -5.51
CA THR A 72 3.21 -19.53 -5.56
C THR A 72 4.11 -18.33 -5.27
N ALA A 73 3.84 -17.17 -5.89
CA ALA A 73 4.58 -15.95 -5.62
C ALA A 73 4.48 -15.51 -4.15
N VAL A 74 3.27 -15.52 -3.58
CA VAL A 74 3.05 -15.20 -2.16
C VAL A 74 3.80 -16.16 -1.25
N ALA A 75 3.76 -17.46 -1.53
CA ALA A 75 4.48 -18.46 -0.74
C ALA A 75 6.00 -18.21 -0.75
N ILE A 76 6.58 -17.94 -1.93
CA ILE A 76 8.01 -17.61 -2.06
C ILE A 76 8.35 -16.35 -1.26
N ILE A 77 7.56 -15.28 -1.39
CA ILE A 77 7.75 -14.02 -0.66
C ILE A 77 7.71 -14.26 0.86
N LEU A 78 6.77 -15.07 1.36
CA LEU A 78 6.66 -15.38 2.79
C LEU A 78 7.87 -16.18 3.30
N VAL A 79 8.36 -17.15 2.53
CA VAL A 79 9.58 -17.90 2.87
C VAL A 79 10.79 -16.98 2.92
N PHE A 80 10.97 -16.11 1.91
CA PHE A 80 12.02 -15.10 1.89
C PHE A 80 11.93 -14.17 3.10
N ALA A 81 10.74 -13.64 3.39
CA ALA A 81 10.51 -12.76 4.53
C ALA A 81 10.85 -13.45 5.86
N GLY A 82 10.37 -14.67 6.09
CA GLY A 82 10.67 -15.44 7.29
C GLY A 82 12.17 -15.69 7.47
N TYR A 83 12.86 -16.07 6.39
CA TYR A 83 14.30 -16.30 6.42
C TYR A 83 15.09 -15.01 6.72
N HIS A 84 14.69 -13.88 6.13
CA HIS A 84 15.36 -12.61 6.36
C HIS A 84 15.10 -12.04 7.78
N ILE A 85 13.91 -12.27 8.33
CA ILE A 85 13.63 -11.97 9.75
C ILE A 85 14.51 -12.83 10.65
N TYR A 86 14.69 -14.12 10.32
CA TYR A 86 15.62 -15.00 11.03
C TYR A 86 17.07 -14.48 10.97
N LEU A 87 17.56 -14.05 9.80
CA LEU A 87 18.88 -13.41 9.69
C LEU A 87 18.97 -12.14 10.55
N GLY A 88 17.92 -11.32 10.57
CA GLY A 88 17.84 -10.14 11.41
C GLY A 88 17.84 -10.45 12.91
N TYR A 89 17.26 -11.58 13.32
CA TYR A 89 17.26 -12.07 14.70
C TYR A 89 18.65 -12.53 15.18
N LEU A 90 19.51 -13.01 14.27
CA LEU A 90 20.89 -13.38 14.59
C LEU A 90 21.80 -12.17 14.88
N LEU A 91 21.36 -10.96 14.52
CA LEU A 91 22.10 -9.73 14.79
C LEU A 91 21.78 -9.16 16.18
N PRO A 92 22.68 -8.36 16.78
CA PRO A 92 22.46 -7.78 18.10
C PRO A 92 21.16 -6.99 18.20
N MET A 93 20.47 -7.14 19.33
CA MET A 93 19.32 -6.29 19.67
C MET A 93 19.74 -4.81 19.69
N PRO A 94 18.89 -3.88 19.21
CA PRO A 94 17.49 -4.05 18.80
C PRO A 94 17.27 -4.20 17.27
N PHE A 95 18.26 -4.69 16.50
CA PHE A 95 18.19 -4.68 15.04
C PHE A 95 16.90 -5.28 14.47
N VAL A 96 16.50 -6.47 14.94
CA VAL A 96 15.28 -7.15 14.47
C VAL A 96 14.01 -6.33 14.71
N ILE A 97 13.94 -5.57 15.80
CA ILE A 97 12.80 -4.70 16.10
C ILE A 97 12.69 -3.62 15.03
N TYR A 98 13.79 -2.94 14.71
CA TYR A 98 13.80 -1.92 13.65
C TYR A 98 13.50 -2.54 12.29
N TYR A 99 14.07 -3.70 11.99
CA TYR A 99 13.85 -4.41 10.74
C TYR A 99 12.36 -4.73 10.52
N VAL A 100 11.71 -5.34 11.51
CA VAL A 100 10.28 -5.68 11.45
C VAL A 100 9.40 -4.42 11.46
N SER A 101 9.80 -3.39 12.22
CA SER A 101 9.07 -2.12 12.25
C SER A 101 9.05 -1.44 10.88
N CYS A 102 10.17 -1.45 10.15
CA CYS A 102 10.22 -0.86 8.82
C CYS A 102 9.36 -1.62 7.79
N LEU A 103 9.18 -2.94 7.92
CA LEU A 103 8.24 -3.69 7.08
C LEU A 103 6.79 -3.22 7.23
N SER A 104 6.43 -2.57 8.34
CA SER A 104 5.08 -2.04 8.56
C SER A 104 4.82 -0.70 7.84
N ILE A 105 5.87 0.01 7.39
CA ILE A 105 5.75 1.35 6.79
C ILE A 105 4.78 1.36 5.58
N PRO A 106 4.91 0.46 4.59
CA PRO A 106 3.97 0.42 3.46
C PRO A 106 2.53 0.15 3.89
N ALA A 107 2.32 -0.69 4.91
CA ALA A 107 0.98 -0.96 5.44
C ALA A 107 0.37 0.28 6.11
N VAL A 108 1.18 1.06 6.84
CA VAL A 108 0.74 2.33 7.43
C VAL A 108 0.40 3.35 6.35
N ILE A 109 1.23 3.48 5.31
CA ILE A 109 0.96 4.39 4.17
C ILE A 109 -0.29 3.96 3.40
N LEU A 110 -0.50 2.65 3.23
CA LEU A 110 -1.70 2.13 2.58
C LEU A 110 -2.95 2.41 3.42
N ALA A 111 -2.89 2.15 4.72
CA ALA A 111 -3.99 2.42 5.65
C ALA A 111 -4.34 3.92 5.69
N SER A 112 -3.34 4.80 5.72
CA SER A 112 -3.57 6.25 5.68
C SER A 112 -4.17 6.69 4.34
N SER A 113 -3.75 6.09 3.22
CA SER A 113 -4.33 6.34 1.89
C SER A 113 -5.79 5.91 1.81
N PHE A 114 -6.15 4.77 2.41
CA PHE A 114 -7.55 4.33 2.53
C PHE A 114 -8.39 5.27 3.38
N LEU A 115 -7.87 5.70 4.53
CA LEU A 115 -8.55 6.67 5.39
C LEU A 115 -8.75 8.01 4.68
N LEU A 116 -7.74 8.48 3.94
CA LEU A 116 -7.82 9.72 3.17
C LEU A 116 -8.84 9.62 2.03
N SER A 117 -8.81 8.55 1.23
CA SER A 117 -9.79 8.33 0.16
C SER A 117 -11.22 8.26 0.72
N LYS A 118 -11.40 7.59 1.86
CA LYS A 118 -12.69 7.55 2.56
C LYS A 118 -13.14 8.93 3.03
N GLU A 119 -12.23 9.73 3.60
CA GLU A 119 -12.55 11.10 4.02
C GLU A 119 -12.92 11.98 2.84
N VAL A 120 -12.13 11.95 1.76
CA VAL A 120 -12.37 12.79 0.58
C VAL A 120 -13.69 12.40 -0.11
N ASN A 121 -13.92 11.10 -0.32
CA ASN A 121 -15.07 10.63 -1.08
C ASN A 121 -16.37 10.63 -0.27
N GLN A 122 -16.31 10.43 1.05
CA GLN A 122 -17.51 10.27 1.90
C GLN A 122 -17.67 11.35 2.97
N ASN A 123 -16.70 12.25 3.15
CA ASN A 123 -16.69 13.27 4.21
C ASN A 123 -16.97 12.64 5.59
N TRP A 124 -16.41 11.45 5.82
CA TRP A 124 -16.87 10.53 6.85
C TRP A 124 -16.59 11.04 8.27
N CYS A 125 -15.41 11.59 8.52
CA CYS A 125 -15.00 12.12 9.80
C CYS A 125 -15.86 13.32 10.19
N ARG A 126 -16.05 14.28 9.26
CA ARG A 126 -16.90 15.45 9.50
C ARG A 126 -18.36 15.05 9.72
N THR A 127 -18.90 14.15 8.91
CA THR A 127 -20.28 13.64 9.08
C THR A 127 -20.45 12.96 10.44
N LYS A 128 -19.49 12.12 10.86
CA LYS A 128 -19.51 11.49 12.18
C LYS A 128 -19.42 12.51 13.31
N LEU A 129 -18.50 13.47 13.25
CA LEU A 129 -18.35 14.53 14.24
C LEU A 129 -19.63 15.35 14.37
N TYR A 130 -20.28 15.69 13.25
CA TYR A 130 -21.55 16.42 13.25
C TYR A 130 -22.69 15.58 13.85
N SER A 131 -22.81 14.31 13.47
CA SER A 131 -23.80 13.38 14.03
C SER A 131 -23.63 13.18 15.55
N TRP A 132 -22.40 13.20 16.05
CA TRP A 132 -22.12 13.06 17.46
C TRP A 132 -22.48 14.32 18.26
N LYS A 133 -22.20 15.52 17.71
CA LYS A 133 -22.61 16.79 18.31
C LYS A 133 -24.14 16.93 18.36
N THR A 134 -24.82 16.67 17.25
CA THR A 134 -26.30 16.72 17.19
C THR A 134 -26.94 15.71 18.14
N ARG A 135 -26.40 14.49 18.25
CA ARG A 135 -26.89 13.49 19.22
C ARG A 135 -26.71 13.95 20.68
N LYS A 136 -25.61 14.62 21.02
CA LYS A 136 -25.42 15.21 22.37
C LYS A 136 -26.39 16.35 22.64
N THR A 137 -26.59 17.26 21.69
CA THR A 137 -27.55 18.36 21.83
C THR A 137 -28.97 17.85 22.00
N ASN A 138 -29.39 16.88 21.18
CA ASN A 138 -30.72 16.28 21.30
C ASN A 138 -30.90 15.57 22.64
N LYS A 139 -29.88 14.84 23.13
CA LYS A 139 -29.95 14.20 24.47
C LYS A 139 -30.15 15.24 25.59
N ASN A 140 -29.45 16.37 25.52
CA ASN A 140 -29.61 17.45 26.50
C ASN A 140 -30.98 18.13 26.39
N ALA A 141 -31.50 18.33 25.18
CA ALA A 141 -32.83 18.90 24.95
C ALA A 141 -33.95 17.96 25.39
N THR A 142 -33.81 16.64 25.19
CA THR A 142 -34.77 15.65 25.69
C THR A 142 -34.78 15.60 27.22
N LEU A 143 -33.62 15.71 27.87
CA LEU A 143 -33.54 15.79 29.34
C LEU A 143 -34.23 17.05 29.89
N GLN A 144 -34.04 18.21 29.25
CA GLN A 144 -34.74 19.45 29.63
C GLN A 144 -36.26 19.37 29.38
N HIS A 145 -36.69 18.81 28.25
CA HIS A 145 -38.12 18.63 28.00
C HIS A 145 -38.78 17.61 28.94
N GLN A 146 -38.03 16.65 29.46
CA GLN A 146 -38.56 15.67 30.42
C GLN A 146 -38.67 16.23 31.84
N GLU A 147 -37.89 17.27 32.19
CA GLU A 147 -38.13 18.08 33.41
C GLU A 147 -39.29 19.07 33.26
N GLN A 148 -39.67 19.44 32.02
CA GLN A 148 -40.72 20.42 31.74
C GLN A 148 -42.07 19.82 31.27
N ALA A 149 -42.12 18.53 30.94
CA ALA A 149 -43.32 17.83 30.44
C ALA A 149 -44.26 17.30 31.54
N ASP A 150 -44.26 17.91 32.72
CA ASP A 150 -45.32 17.73 33.73
C ASP A 150 -46.47 18.74 33.53
N GLU A 151 -46.35 19.69 32.58
CA GLU A 151 -47.48 20.53 32.14
C GLU A 151 -47.68 20.39 30.63
N GLY A 152 -48.87 19.90 30.26
CA GLY A 152 -49.17 19.33 28.96
C GLY A 152 -49.16 20.30 27.77
N THR A 153 -48.76 19.76 26.61
CA THR A 153 -49.43 19.90 25.29
C THR A 153 -48.63 19.09 24.27
N THR A 154 -49.27 18.11 23.62
CA THR A 154 -48.65 17.23 22.63
C THR A 154 -48.63 17.90 21.26
N LEU A 155 -47.47 18.40 20.82
CA LEU A 155 -47.21 18.77 19.43
C LEU A 155 -46.37 17.70 18.73
N LEU A 156 -46.79 17.32 17.53
CA LEU A 156 -46.16 16.30 16.69
C LEU A 156 -44.71 16.70 16.32
N PRO A 157 -43.78 15.73 16.27
CA PRO A 157 -42.40 16.01 15.91
C PRO A 157 -42.32 16.30 14.41
N VAL A 158 -42.07 17.57 14.06
CA VAL A 158 -41.63 17.96 12.72
C VAL A 158 -40.37 17.15 12.41
N THR A 159 -40.49 16.25 11.44
CA THR A 159 -39.40 15.41 10.95
C THR A 159 -38.44 16.31 10.19
N ALA A 160 -37.50 16.92 10.90
CA ALA A 160 -36.42 17.69 10.29
C ALA A 160 -35.62 16.73 9.39
N ALA A 161 -35.70 16.95 8.08
CA ALA A 161 -34.88 16.24 7.12
C ALA A 161 -33.41 16.37 7.55
N PRO A 162 -32.63 15.28 7.56
CA PRO A 162 -31.23 15.36 7.96
C PRO A 162 -30.50 16.26 6.96
N HIS A 163 -30.13 17.47 7.39
CA HIS A 163 -29.21 18.32 6.65
C HIS A 163 -27.90 17.55 6.46
N SER A 164 -27.69 17.00 5.27
CA SER A 164 -26.44 16.34 4.91
C SER A 164 -25.33 17.39 4.90
N VAL A 165 -24.29 17.19 5.71
CA VAL A 165 -23.13 18.09 5.74
C VAL A 165 -22.52 18.13 4.34
N PRO A 166 -22.41 19.32 3.71
CA PRO A 166 -21.83 19.43 2.37
C PRO A 166 -20.42 18.86 2.35
N ASN A 167 -20.11 18.02 1.35
CA ASN A 167 -18.76 17.54 1.15
C ASN A 167 -17.89 18.72 0.65
N PRO A 168 -16.83 19.14 1.38
CA PRO A 168 -15.97 20.23 0.94
C PRO A 168 -15.09 19.87 -0.27
N TYR A 169 -14.98 18.59 -0.61
CA TYR A 169 -14.15 18.10 -1.70
C TYR A 169 -14.95 18.01 -3.00
N THR A 170 -14.44 18.63 -4.06
CA THR A 170 -15.07 18.65 -5.39
C THR A 170 -14.58 17.52 -6.30
N ARG A 171 -13.50 16.83 -5.93
CA ARG A 171 -12.91 15.72 -6.67
C ARG A 171 -12.94 14.44 -5.86
N GLN A 172 -13.11 13.32 -6.55
CA GLN A 172 -12.95 11.99 -5.97
C GLN A 172 -11.50 11.55 -6.09
N VAL A 173 -11.04 10.75 -5.13
CA VAL A 173 -9.70 10.16 -5.13
C VAL A 173 -9.83 8.64 -5.20
N ALA A 174 -9.17 8.04 -6.18
CA ALA A 174 -9.02 6.60 -6.32
C ALA A 174 -7.66 6.15 -5.77
N ILE A 175 -7.63 4.99 -5.13
CA ILE A 175 -6.39 4.41 -4.61
C ILE A 175 -5.75 3.60 -5.72
N HIS A 176 -4.53 3.96 -6.07
CA HIS A 176 -3.68 3.19 -6.97
C HIS A 176 -2.45 2.71 -6.20
N LEU A 177 -2.28 1.40 -6.08
CA LEU A 177 -1.08 0.82 -5.49
C LEU A 177 0.08 1.03 -6.46
N HIS A 178 1.13 1.69 -5.98
CA HIS A 178 2.27 2.02 -6.81
C HIS A 178 3.36 0.96 -6.63
N HIS A 179 4.03 0.61 -7.73
CA HIS A 179 5.05 -0.42 -7.75
C HIS A 179 6.20 -0.18 -6.76
N TRP A 180 6.53 1.08 -6.42
CA TRP A 180 7.55 1.39 -5.40
C TRP A 180 7.21 0.83 -4.02
N GLN A 181 5.93 0.71 -3.65
CA GLN A 181 5.53 0.14 -2.36
C GLN A 181 5.92 -1.33 -2.26
N ILE A 182 5.82 -2.05 -3.38
CA ILE A 182 6.26 -3.44 -3.52
C ILE A 182 7.79 -3.48 -3.45
N PHE A 183 8.49 -2.65 -4.23
CA PHE A 183 9.95 -2.62 -4.24
C PHE A 183 10.56 -2.20 -2.91
N TYR A 184 9.89 -1.34 -2.14
CA TYR A 184 10.31 -1.00 -0.78
C TYR A 184 10.33 -2.25 0.11
N VAL A 185 9.28 -3.07 0.08
CA VAL A 185 9.24 -4.33 0.86
C VAL A 185 10.28 -5.32 0.34
N LEU A 186 10.43 -5.43 -0.98
CA LEU A 186 11.39 -6.34 -1.58
C LEU A 186 12.85 -5.96 -1.31
N ALA A 187 13.17 -4.68 -1.08
CA ALA A 187 14.51 -4.25 -0.70
C ALA A 187 14.98 -4.88 0.63
N PHE A 188 14.06 -5.33 1.49
CA PHE A 188 14.42 -6.04 2.72
C PHE A 188 15.04 -7.41 2.43
N PHE A 189 14.76 -8.01 1.25
CA PHE A 189 15.33 -9.29 0.82
C PHE A 189 16.75 -9.18 0.29
N THR A 190 17.32 -7.97 0.25
CA THR A 190 18.66 -7.74 -0.31
C THR A 190 19.63 -7.25 0.76
N ARG A 191 19.19 -7.19 2.02
CA ARG A 191 19.84 -6.43 3.10
C ARG A 191 21.11 -7.08 3.65
N PHE A 192 21.16 -8.42 3.74
CA PHE A 192 22.23 -9.15 4.42
C PHE A 192 23.29 -9.62 3.43
N ASP A 193 24.55 -9.64 3.84
CA ASP A 193 25.61 -10.28 3.06
C ASP A 193 25.51 -11.80 3.17
N HIS A 194 24.55 -12.37 2.45
CA HIS A 194 24.25 -13.79 2.46
C HIS A 194 23.82 -14.24 1.05
N PRO A 195 24.19 -15.45 0.58
CA PRO A 195 23.84 -15.92 -0.77
C PRO A 195 22.35 -15.83 -1.09
N VAL A 196 21.48 -16.10 -0.12
CA VAL A 196 20.01 -15.97 -0.30
C VAL A 196 19.59 -14.52 -0.56
N SER A 197 20.20 -13.56 0.12
CA SER A 197 19.92 -12.13 -0.11
C SER A 197 20.52 -11.63 -1.43
N GLN A 198 21.62 -12.23 -1.89
CA GLN A 198 22.21 -11.97 -3.22
C GLN A 198 21.30 -12.53 -4.34
N VAL A 199 20.75 -13.73 -4.18
CA VAL A 199 19.71 -14.27 -5.08
C VAL A 199 18.47 -13.38 -5.06
N GLY A 200 18.01 -12.97 -3.87
CA GLY A 200 16.93 -12.01 -3.70
C GLY A 200 17.19 -10.71 -4.46
N ALA A 201 18.42 -10.17 -4.36
CA ALA A 201 18.83 -8.98 -5.08
C ALA A 201 18.71 -9.15 -6.60
N GLY A 202 19.15 -10.28 -7.15
CA GLY A 202 19.03 -10.55 -8.59
C GLY A 202 17.57 -10.59 -9.04
N ILE A 203 16.70 -11.28 -8.29
CA ILE A 203 15.26 -11.38 -8.58
C ILE A 203 14.59 -10.00 -8.51
N VAL A 204 14.85 -9.24 -7.44
CA VAL A 204 14.24 -7.93 -7.21
C VAL A 204 14.66 -6.94 -8.28
N LEU A 205 15.94 -6.96 -8.69
CA LEU A 205 16.45 -6.11 -9.76
C LEU A 205 15.81 -6.46 -11.12
N ALA A 206 15.61 -7.74 -11.40
CA ALA A 206 14.92 -8.19 -12.62
C ALA A 206 13.45 -7.74 -12.65
N CYS A 207 12.71 -7.98 -11.56
CA CYS A 207 11.32 -7.51 -11.42
C CYS A 207 11.22 -5.98 -11.53
N TYR A 208 12.20 -5.26 -10.98
CA TYR A 208 12.30 -3.82 -11.07
C TYR A 208 12.51 -3.32 -12.50
N MET A 209 13.44 -3.94 -13.22
CA MET A 209 13.71 -3.60 -14.62
C MET A 209 12.48 -3.84 -15.49
N GLU A 210 11.82 -4.99 -15.37
CA GLU A 210 10.57 -5.29 -16.07
C GLU A 210 9.45 -4.29 -15.73
N GLY A 211 9.29 -3.98 -14.44
CA GLY A 211 8.30 -2.99 -13.99
C GLY A 211 8.50 -1.62 -14.63
N ILE A 212 9.75 -1.14 -14.71
CA ILE A 212 10.05 0.14 -15.37
C ILE A 212 9.88 0.05 -16.87
N CYS A 213 10.33 -1.04 -17.51
CA CYS A 213 10.19 -1.21 -18.95
C CYS A 213 8.71 -1.25 -19.37
N ALA A 214 7.84 -1.88 -18.57
CA ALA A 214 6.43 -2.02 -18.86
C ALA A 214 5.60 -0.77 -18.52
N TYR A 215 5.87 -0.13 -17.38
CA TYR A 215 5.00 0.92 -16.82
C TYR A 215 5.66 2.31 -16.76
N GLY A 216 6.97 2.40 -16.99
CA GLY A 216 7.74 3.62 -16.78
C GLY A 216 7.80 4.05 -15.31
N TYR A 217 8.30 5.26 -15.10
CA TYR A 217 8.23 5.94 -13.82
C TYR A 217 6.90 6.69 -13.73
N ASP A 218 5.84 6.00 -13.31
CA ASP A 218 4.54 6.64 -13.15
C ASP A 218 4.52 7.56 -11.91
N ARG A 219 3.65 8.57 -11.92
CA ARG A 219 3.60 9.58 -10.85
C ARG A 219 2.90 9.02 -9.61
N LEU A 220 3.46 9.34 -8.44
CA LEU A 220 2.94 8.99 -7.11
C LEU A 220 1.49 9.43 -6.86
N VAL A 221 1.04 10.50 -7.54
CA VAL A 221 -0.33 10.99 -7.52
C VAL A 221 -0.72 11.31 -8.95
N ASN A 222 -1.69 10.58 -9.49
CA ASN A 222 -2.36 10.93 -10.73
C ASN A 222 -3.63 11.71 -10.39
N ASP A 223 -3.78 12.89 -11.01
CA ASP A 223 -5.06 13.59 -11.01
C ASP A 223 -6.06 12.73 -11.78
N GLY A 224 -7.14 12.32 -11.11
CA GLY A 224 -8.31 11.69 -11.74
C GLY A 224 -9.18 12.69 -12.47
#